data_AF-A0A6V7I036-F1
#
_entry.id   AF-A0A6V7I036-F1
#
_cell.length_a   1.000
_cell.length_b   1.000
_cell.length_c   1.000
_cell.angle_alpha   90.00
_cell.angle_beta   90.00
_cell.angle_gamma   90.00
#
_symmetry.space_group_name_H-M   'P 1'
#
loop_
_entity.id
_entity.type
_entity.pdbx_description
1 polymer ?
#
loop_
_entity_poly.entity_id
_entity_poly.type
_entity_poly.pdbx_seq_one_letter_code
_entity_poly.pdbx_strand_id
1 'polypeptide(L)'
;GFASGDVDRDAFAVRLFADRGIEFLAAQSFAKNFGLYNERAGNLTVVMNDTKNIAQVKSQLTLIVRGMYSNPPNHGARIVSTVLTNVDLYNE
;
A
#
# COMPACT_ATOMS: atom_id res chain seq x y z
N GLY A 1 -1.91 -14.37 2.05
CA GLY A 1 -1.70 -13.34 3.05
C GLY A 1 -2.81 -13.54 4.05
N PHE A 2 -3.71 -12.59 4.19
CA PHE A 2 -4.79 -12.73 5.16
C PHE A 2 -5.80 -13.85 4.84
N ALA A 3 -6.16 -14.07 3.56
CA ALA A 3 -7.20 -15.04 3.20
C ALA A 3 -6.66 -16.46 3.01
N SER A 4 -5.53 -16.61 2.30
CA SER A 4 -4.95 -17.92 1.99
C SER A 4 -3.66 -18.27 2.75
N GLY A 5 -3.13 -17.36 3.57
CA GLY A 5 -1.77 -17.48 4.14
C GLY A 5 -0.66 -17.03 3.18
N ASP A 6 -0.84 -17.18 1.87
CA ASP A 6 0.15 -16.83 0.84
C ASP A 6 -0.09 -15.45 0.19
N VAL A 7 0.83 -14.51 0.38
CA VAL A 7 0.71 -13.12 -0.10
C VAL A 7 0.58 -13.05 -1.62
N ASP A 8 1.31 -13.90 -2.34
CA ASP A 8 1.32 -13.91 -3.79
C ASP A 8 0.00 -14.44 -4.35
N ARG A 9 -0.53 -15.48 -3.72
CA ARG A 9 -1.85 -16.03 -4.08
C ARG A 9 -2.97 -15.02 -3.88
N ASP A 10 -2.97 -14.30 -2.75
CA ASP A 10 -4.01 -13.30 -2.46
C ASP A 10 -3.88 -12.06 -3.36
N ALA A 11 -2.69 -11.74 -3.85
CA ALA A 11 -2.43 -10.60 -4.73
C ALA A 11 -2.69 -10.87 -6.22
N PHE A 12 -3.10 -12.09 -6.59
CA PHE A 12 -3.20 -12.55 -7.98
C PHE A 12 -3.96 -11.59 -8.90
N ALA A 13 -5.18 -11.17 -8.53
CA ALA A 13 -6.01 -10.33 -9.38
C ALA A 13 -5.38 -8.95 -9.66
N VAL A 14 -4.79 -8.34 -8.63
CA VAL A 14 -4.13 -7.03 -8.73
C VAL A 14 -2.90 -7.12 -9.65
N ARG A 15 -2.11 -8.19 -9.51
CA ARG A 15 -0.93 -8.43 -10.36
C ARG A 15 -1.32 -8.74 -11.81
N LEU A 16 -2.34 -9.57 -12.01
CA LEU A 16 -2.87 -9.87 -13.34
C LEU A 16 -3.30 -8.58 -14.07
N PHE A 17 -3.95 -7.65 -13.37
CA PHE A 17 -4.37 -6.38 -13.99
C PHE A 17 -3.17 -5.52 -14.37
N ALA A 18 -2.16 -5.45 -13.50
CA ALA A 18 -0.92 -4.73 -13.79
C ALA A 18 -0.18 -5.36 -14.99
N ASP A 19 -0.05 -6.68 -15.04
CA ASP A 19 0.62 -7.42 -16.13
C ASP A 19 -0.10 -7.24 -17.47
N ARG A 20 -1.41 -6.96 -17.45
CA ARG A 20 -2.22 -6.65 -18.64
C ARG A 20 -2.17 -5.19 -19.06
N GLY A 21 -1.39 -4.35 -18.36
CA GLY A 21 -1.31 -2.91 -18.62
C GLY A 21 -2.60 -2.17 -18.29
N ILE A 22 -3.44 -2.71 -17.40
CA ILE A 22 -4.63 -2.02 -16.93
C ILE A 22 -4.19 -1.02 -15.85
N GLU A 23 -4.55 0.25 -16.04
CA GLU A 23 -4.32 1.29 -15.03
C GLU A 23 -5.40 1.22 -13.95
N PHE A 24 -5.00 1.29 -12.68
CA PHE A 24 -5.94 1.20 -11.55
C PHE A 24 -5.38 1.83 -10.27
N LEU A 25 -6.26 1.96 -9.28
CA LEU A 25 -5.93 2.31 -7.91
C LEU A 25 -6.06 1.09 -7.01
N ALA A 26 -5.09 0.87 -6.12
CA ALA A 26 -5.17 -0.17 -5.09
C ALA A 26 -5.03 0.46 -3.70
N ALA A 27 -6.08 0.30 -2.88
CA ALA A 27 -6.05 0.68 -1.47
C ALA A 27 -5.67 -0.55 -0.62
N GLN A 28 -4.54 -0.48 0.07
CA GLN A 28 -4.04 -1.56 0.91
C GLN A 28 -4.23 -1.19 2.39
N SER A 29 -4.78 -2.13 3.17
CA SER A 29 -4.91 -1.99 4.62
C SER A 29 -4.01 -2.98 5.34
N PHE A 30 -3.27 -2.50 6.35
CA PHE A 30 -2.49 -3.34 7.26
C PHE A 30 -3.25 -3.72 8.55
N ALA A 31 -4.54 -3.37 8.65
CA ALA A 31 -5.29 -3.60 9.89
C ALA A 31 -5.45 -5.09 10.25
N LYS A 32 -5.51 -5.97 9.25
CA LYS A 32 -5.88 -7.39 9.45
C LYS A 32 -4.67 -8.30 9.40
N ASN A 33 -3.89 -8.23 8.32
CA ASN A 33 -2.69 -9.03 8.13
C ASN A 33 -1.56 -8.69 9.11
N PHE A 34 -1.49 -7.47 9.64
CA PHE A 34 -0.53 -7.06 10.67
C PHE A 34 -1.18 -6.86 12.06
N GLY A 35 -2.49 -7.07 12.21
CA GLY A 35 -3.20 -6.80 13.46
C GLY A 35 -3.23 -5.31 13.88
N LEU A 36 -2.88 -4.39 12.98
CA LEU A 36 -2.75 -2.95 13.24
C LEU A 36 -4.09 -2.20 13.15
N TYR A 37 -5.15 -2.77 13.74
CA TYR A 37 -6.54 -2.28 13.62
C TYR A 37 -6.67 -0.80 13.95
N ASN A 38 -6.10 -0.35 15.07
CA ASN A 38 -6.26 1.03 15.55
C ASN A 38 -5.09 1.95 15.19
N GLU A 39 -4.01 1.41 14.62
CA GLU A 39 -2.86 2.18 14.16
C GLU A 39 -3.07 2.87 12.81
N ARG A 40 -4.12 2.46 12.09
CA ARG A 40 -4.57 3.07 10.83
C ARG A 40 -3.48 3.08 9.74
N ALA A 41 -2.67 2.03 9.71
CA ALA A 41 -1.66 1.82 8.69
C ALA A 41 -2.25 1.27 7.38
N GLY A 42 -1.88 1.90 6.27
CA GLY A 42 -2.28 1.51 4.92
C GLY A 42 -1.57 2.36 3.87
N ASN A 43 -1.81 2.08 2.60
CA ASN A 43 -1.32 2.88 1.49
C ASN A 43 -2.34 2.94 0.35
N LEU A 44 -2.13 3.91 -0.54
CA LEU A 44 -2.80 4.00 -1.84
C LEU A 44 -1.72 3.88 -2.92
N THR A 45 -1.88 2.91 -3.80
CA THR A 45 -1.02 2.72 -4.97
C THR A 45 -1.77 3.17 -6.23
N VAL A 46 -1.11 3.95 -7.08
CA VAL A 46 -1.60 4.33 -8.41
C VAL A 46 -0.76 3.59 -9.44
N VAL A 47 -1.39 2.72 -10.23
CA VAL A 47 -0.75 1.98 -11.32
C VAL A 47 -1.07 2.67 -12.63
N MET A 48 -0.04 3.11 -13.34
CA MET A 48 -0.15 3.83 -14.61
C MET A 48 0.88 3.28 -15.60
N ASN A 49 0.54 3.31 -16.88
CA ASN A 49 1.43 2.93 -17.98
C ASN A 49 2.39 4.07 -18.36
N ASP A 50 1.90 5.31 -18.34
CA ASP A 50 2.73 6.50 -18.65
C ASP A 50 3.34 7.11 -17.39
N THR A 51 4.66 6.99 -17.26
CA THR A 51 5.40 7.51 -16.12
C THR A 51 5.59 9.03 -16.14
N LYS A 52 5.32 9.71 -17.27
CA LYS A 52 5.54 11.17 -17.43
C LYS A 52 4.75 12.01 -16.43
N ASN A 53 3.60 11.50 -15.97
CA ASN A 53 2.68 12.22 -15.10
C ASN A 53 2.73 11.80 -13.62
N ILE A 54 3.66 10.92 -13.22
CA ILE A 54 3.75 10.42 -11.84
C ILE A 54 3.93 11.57 -10.84
N ALA A 55 4.80 12.54 -11.14
CA ALA A 55 5.05 13.67 -10.24
C ALA A 55 3.82 14.56 -10.08
N GLN A 56 3.05 14.77 -11.16
CA GLN A 56 1.83 15.57 -11.21
C GLN A 56 0.71 14.87 -10.43
N VAL A 57 0.52 13.56 -10.62
CA VAL A 57 -0.46 12.78 -9.86
C VAL A 57 -0.12 12.79 -8.37
N LYS A 58 1.15 12.57 -8.01
CA LYS A 58 1.61 12.61 -6.62
C LYS A 58 1.40 13.99 -5.99
N SER A 59 1.62 15.08 -6.73
CA SER A 59 1.41 16.44 -6.21
C SER A 59 -0.06 16.71 -5.91
N GLN A 60 -0.98 16.32 -6.79
CA GLN A 60 -2.42 16.46 -6.56
C GLN A 60 -2.90 15.63 -5.37
N LEU A 61 -2.47 14.37 -5.26
CA LEU A 61 -2.79 13.53 -4.10
C LEU A 61 -2.24 14.13 -2.79
N THR A 62 -1.04 14.72 -2.82
CA THR A 62 -0.45 15.39 -1.66
C THR A 62 -1.26 16.62 -1.24
N LEU A 63 -1.78 17.40 -2.19
CA LEU A 63 -2.66 18.54 -1.90
C LEU A 63 -3.97 18.09 -1.26
N ILE A 64 -4.58 17.02 -1.77
CA ILE A 64 -5.79 16.41 -1.18
C ILE A 64 -5.51 15.96 0.26
N VAL A 65 -4.43 15.20 0.48
CA VAL A 65 -4.02 14.75 1.83
C VAL A 65 -3.82 15.94 2.77
N ARG A 66 -3.16 17.01 2.30
CA ARG A 66 -2.95 18.22 3.10
C ARG A 66 -4.27 18.88 3.52
N GLY A 67 -5.23 18.97 2.61
CA GLY A 67 -6.55 19.54 2.89
C GLY A 67 -7.44 18.66 3.76
N MET A 68 -7.24 17.34 3.78
CA MET A 68 -8.04 16.41 4.56
C MET A 68 -7.52 16.22 5.99
N TYR A 69 -6.24 15.90 6.14
CA TYR A 69 -5.66 15.50 7.43
C TYR A 69 -4.19 15.90 7.61
N SER A 70 -3.66 16.79 6.77
CA SER A 70 -2.26 17.25 6.76
C SER A 70 -1.23 16.17 6.39
N ASN A 71 -1.04 15.17 7.25
CA ASN A 71 -0.05 14.09 7.09
C ASN A 71 -0.48 12.83 7.84
N PRO A 72 -0.09 11.62 7.37
CA PRO A 72 -0.58 10.35 7.94
C PRO A 72 0.07 10.01 9.29
N PRO A 73 -0.59 9.17 10.12
CA PRO A 73 -0.01 8.68 11.37
C PRO A 73 1.24 7.82 11.11
N ASN A 74 2.28 8.05 11.91
CA ASN A 74 3.62 7.49 11.68
C ASN A 74 3.83 6.10 12.31
N HIS A 75 3.21 5.83 13.47
CA HIS A 75 3.57 4.66 14.29
C HIS A 75 3.33 3.32 13.57
N GLY A 76 2.10 3.05 13.12
CA GLY A 76 1.79 1.85 12.35
C GLY A 76 2.62 1.71 11.06
N ALA A 77 2.91 2.82 10.37
CA ALA A 77 3.75 2.79 9.17
C ALA A 77 5.20 2.34 9.48
N ARG A 78 5.75 2.76 10.62
CA ARG A 78 7.07 2.30 11.09
C ARG A 78 7.08 0.83 11.44
N ILE A 79 6.03 0.32 12.12
CA ILE A 79 5.94 -1.12 12.45
C ILE A 79 5.96 -1.95 11.18
N VAL A 80 5.09 -1.62 10.21
CA VAL A 80 5.04 -2.29 8.91
C VAL A 80 6.39 -2.23 8.21
N SER A 81 7.03 -1.05 8.17
CA SER A 81 8.35 -0.89 7.57
C SER A 81 9.41 -1.77 8.24
N THR A 82 9.46 -1.81 9.57
CA THR A 82 10.46 -2.59 10.32
C THR A 82 10.32 -4.07 10.02
N VAL A 83 9.11 -4.61 10.03
CA VAL A 83 8.86 -6.03 9.74
C VAL A 83 9.21 -6.37 8.29
N LEU A 84 8.72 -5.57 7.33
CA LEU A 84 8.94 -5.87 5.90
C LEU A 84 10.38 -5.67 5.43
N THR A 85 11.22 -4.96 6.19
CA THR A 85 12.63 -4.70 5.83
C THR A 85 13.62 -5.52 6.66
N ASN A 86 13.14 -6.30 7.63
CA ASN A 86 13.95 -7.20 8.44
C ASN A 86 13.62 -8.65 8.08
N VAL A 87 14.62 -9.39 7.57
CA VAL A 87 14.44 -10.77 7.11
C VAL A 87 13.98 -11.73 8.20
N ASP A 88 14.43 -11.54 9.45
CA ASP A 88 14.07 -12.41 10.55
C ASP A 88 12.61 -12.21 10.95
N LEU A 89 12.14 -10.95 10.96
CA LEU A 89 10.74 -10.61 11.26
C LEU A 89 9.79 -10.94 10.09
N TYR A 90 10.29 -10.90 8.85
CA TYR A 90 9.47 -11.23 7.67
C TYR A 90 9.16 -12.72 7.58
N ASN A 91 10.06 -13.57 8.07
CA ASN A 91 9.96 -15.03 7.98
C ASN A 91 9.27 -15.68 9.20
N GLU A 92 8.89 -14.90 10.21
CA GLU A 92 8.09 -15.34 11.36
C GLU A 92 6.61 -15.56 10.96
#